data_AF-A0A218PBN2-F1
#
_entry.id   AF-A0A218PBN2-F1
#
_cell.length_a   1.000
_cell.length_b   1.000
_cell.length_c   1.000
_cell.angle_alpha   90.00
_cell.angle_beta   90.00
_cell.angle_gamma   90.00
#
_symmetry.space_group_name_H-M   'P 1'
#
loop_
_entity.id
_entity.type
_entity.pdbx_description
1 polymer ?
#
loop_
_entity_poly.entity_id
_entity_poly.type
_entity_poly.pdbx_seq_one_letter_code
_entity_poly.pdbx_strand_id
1 'polypeptide(L)'
;MFMKYAHHFHAYQPGDVVYVLDGDGSSPLDYEERVSPVAIKIRGEEVKGRNWTMAMLHSYEYIADLLSRMRGISLDIEPFTFLMLLRHHRRAFEEAVELLQRFDPVPTTPFHPIVPHLDGFEQEILARVSFDFYSPLIGDRDVIGYWLPEAVITRDSARIVESSTDKKLVFLLDERQLIYDLPQAKYSCNRYGGAFVFGREWGISDAFAFNTLDVEGLISAVLSRRDNFKEDTGVPYLIFTASDLESLLGNPAQLDRFVSWMEGLEQEGVERISAMEFVKKKLSGEFRPLEGECSFEMGVKDYSSWSDYFDLSTDGRTGDMRWLGYRRDDGRVFSREVKGRKISQLWKVAFTRLFEELNRTVRLGVLRGLEELNADAREFLVRYARIFFRDYYDYFGMETSQDYVLEPARGERKALRLGRVYYLMLLANHSCPRFWENLDTRVAFGNVSVMAKALIELMDYFDGHEIQSLFVDAYLRLLNFEGLYYLWDLGRMPSLEGWETEEDAWLDALRPEVPGNGYNVVTRAALYTGRRALKGELRGLIESYNLEWAVADTGHIPGEMHGEWENREWCEHR
;
A
#
# COMPACT_ATOMS: atom_id res chain seq x y z
N MET A 1 33.23 5.18 13.61
CA MET A 1 33.36 4.02 12.69
C MET A 1 33.06 4.49 11.27
N PHE A 2 33.46 3.71 10.25
CA PHE A 2 33.03 3.96 8.86
C PHE A 2 31.63 3.41 8.58
N MET A 3 31.15 2.48 9.40
CA MET A 3 29.75 2.09 9.46
C MET A 3 28.82 3.30 9.62
N LYS A 4 27.78 3.34 8.80
CA LYS A 4 26.64 4.25 8.85
C LYS A 4 25.36 3.46 9.08
N TYR A 5 24.34 4.11 9.61
CA TYR A 5 23.04 3.50 9.85
C TYR A 5 21.90 4.38 9.33
N ALA A 6 20.93 3.74 8.66
CA ALA A 6 19.69 4.35 8.20
C ALA A 6 18.48 3.53 8.69
N HIS A 7 17.40 4.24 9.04
CA HIS A 7 16.09 3.63 9.23
C HIS A 7 15.06 4.31 8.34
N HIS A 8 14.22 3.53 7.69
CA HIS A 8 13.07 4.03 6.93
C HIS A 8 11.76 3.60 7.57
N PHE A 9 10.83 4.53 7.69
CA PHE A 9 9.46 4.24 8.06
C PHE A 9 8.50 4.42 6.90
N HIS A 10 7.59 3.45 6.74
CA HIS A 10 6.47 3.50 5.80
C HIS A 10 5.16 3.73 6.54
N ALA A 11 4.45 4.82 6.27
CA ALA A 11 3.17 5.13 6.94
C ALA A 11 1.99 4.99 5.98
N TYR A 12 1.02 4.16 6.34
CA TYR A 12 -0.14 3.93 5.50
C TYR A 12 -1.34 3.41 6.29
N GLN A 13 -2.51 4.00 6.01
CA GLN A 13 -3.80 3.53 6.48
C GLN A 13 -4.75 3.30 5.28
N PRO A 14 -5.40 2.13 5.16
CA PRO A 14 -6.39 1.88 4.12
C PRO A 14 -7.67 2.73 4.25
N GLY A 15 -7.82 3.46 5.37
CA GLY A 15 -9.07 4.10 5.74
C GLY A 15 -10.11 3.12 6.27
N ASP A 16 -11.27 3.65 6.63
CA ASP A 16 -12.42 2.89 7.14
C ASP A 16 -13.67 3.11 6.28
N VAL A 17 -13.50 3.35 4.98
CA VAL A 17 -14.58 3.62 4.04
C VAL A 17 -15.54 2.41 3.95
N VAL A 18 -16.82 2.62 4.27
CA VAL A 18 -17.89 1.61 4.10
C VAL A 18 -18.87 1.95 2.99
N TYR A 19 -18.98 3.22 2.61
CA TYR A 19 -19.79 3.66 1.47
C TYR A 19 -19.30 4.99 0.94
N VAL A 20 -19.17 5.09 -0.38
CA VAL A 20 -18.87 6.34 -1.06
C VAL A 20 -20.17 7.07 -1.42
N LEU A 21 -20.29 8.33 -1.01
CA LEU A 21 -21.44 9.17 -1.31
C LEU A 21 -21.50 9.54 -2.80
N ASP A 22 -22.69 9.82 -3.32
CA ASP A 22 -22.88 10.31 -4.70
C ASP A 22 -22.10 11.61 -4.92
N GLY A 23 -21.48 11.77 -6.09
CA GLY A 23 -20.76 12.99 -6.46
C GLY A 23 -20.58 13.12 -7.96
N ASP A 24 -20.45 14.35 -8.45
CA ASP A 24 -20.28 14.65 -9.89
C ASP A 24 -18.80 14.63 -10.33
N GLY A 25 -17.88 14.41 -9.38
CA GLY A 25 -16.44 14.39 -9.60
C GLY A 25 -15.79 15.77 -9.60
N SER A 26 -16.53 16.84 -9.29
CA SER A 26 -16.01 18.21 -9.26
C SER A 26 -15.46 18.66 -7.91
N SER A 27 -15.54 17.80 -6.90
CA SER A 27 -15.00 17.97 -5.55
C SER A 27 -14.24 16.70 -5.13
N PRO A 28 -13.41 16.79 -4.07
CA PRO A 28 -12.87 15.60 -3.44
C PRO A 28 -13.94 14.59 -3.04
N LEU A 29 -13.50 13.38 -2.75
CA LEU A 29 -14.35 12.29 -2.30
C LEU A 29 -14.93 12.55 -0.91
N ASP A 30 -16.24 12.32 -0.77
CA ASP A 30 -16.95 12.19 0.51
C ASP A 30 -17.43 10.74 0.69
N TYR A 31 -17.37 10.25 1.92
CA TYR A 31 -17.69 8.87 2.26
C TYR A 31 -18.17 8.71 3.69
N GLU A 32 -18.89 7.62 3.94
CA GLU A 32 -19.20 7.11 5.26
C GLU A 32 -18.08 6.17 5.72
N GLU A 33 -17.71 6.32 6.99
CA GLU A 33 -16.73 5.46 7.64
C GLU A 33 -17.38 4.44 8.56
N ARG A 34 -16.66 3.35 8.79
CA ARG A 34 -16.96 2.38 9.84
C ARG A 34 -17.01 3.07 11.21
N VAL A 35 -17.88 2.54 12.06
CA VAL A 35 -17.97 2.89 13.48
C VAL A 35 -17.69 1.61 14.24
N SER A 36 -16.45 1.47 14.68
CA SER A 36 -15.89 0.29 15.35
C SER A 36 -14.88 0.76 16.40
N PRO A 37 -15.35 1.27 17.55
CA PRO A 37 -14.51 1.96 18.50
C PRO A 37 -13.32 1.10 18.96
N VAL A 38 -12.15 1.72 18.98
CA VAL A 38 -10.89 1.07 19.32
C VAL A 38 -9.95 2.08 19.96
N ALA A 39 -9.07 1.60 20.83
CA ALA A 39 -8.00 2.40 21.40
C ALA A 39 -6.61 1.78 21.19
N ILE A 40 -5.60 2.64 21.14
CA ILE A 40 -4.18 2.28 21.07
C ILE A 40 -3.50 2.76 22.35
N LYS A 41 -2.75 1.86 23.00
CA LYS A 41 -2.00 2.19 24.22
C LYS A 41 -0.59 2.64 23.85
N ILE A 42 -0.25 3.86 24.24
CA ILE A 42 1.05 4.48 24.02
C ILE A 42 1.60 4.92 25.37
N ARG A 43 2.68 4.30 25.84
CA ARG A 43 3.19 4.46 27.21
C ARG A 43 2.08 4.24 28.25
N GLY A 44 1.69 5.29 28.98
CA GLY A 44 0.61 5.28 29.97
C GLY A 44 -0.72 5.85 29.47
N GLU A 45 -0.79 6.25 28.19
CA GLU A 45 -1.94 6.94 27.60
C GLU A 45 -2.72 6.01 26.67
N GLU A 46 -4.02 6.27 26.57
CA GLU A 46 -4.96 5.54 25.73
C GLU A 46 -5.50 6.49 24.66
N VAL A 47 -5.12 6.26 23.40
CA VAL A 47 -5.57 7.06 22.26
C VAL A 47 -6.79 6.40 21.63
N LYS A 48 -7.95 7.06 21.73
CA LYS A 48 -9.24 6.52 21.26
C LYS A 48 -9.57 7.02 19.86
N GLY A 49 -10.18 6.14 19.07
CA GLY A 49 -10.79 6.46 17.79
C GLY A 49 -12.18 5.84 17.67
N ARG A 50 -13.03 6.46 16.84
CA ARG A 50 -14.32 5.87 16.43
C ARG A 50 -14.15 4.62 15.57
N ASN A 51 -12.97 4.45 14.99
CA ASN A 51 -12.52 3.33 14.17
C ASN A 51 -10.97 3.29 14.20
N TRP A 52 -10.38 2.29 13.55
CA TRP A 52 -8.93 2.09 13.52
C TRP A 52 -8.18 3.27 12.92
N THR A 53 -8.65 3.76 11.77
CA THR A 53 -8.02 4.88 11.05
C THR A 53 -7.93 6.10 11.96
N MET A 54 -9.02 6.48 12.61
CA MET A 54 -9.03 7.65 13.51
C MET A 54 -8.16 7.46 14.74
N ALA A 55 -8.11 6.26 15.32
CA ALA A 55 -7.21 5.98 16.45
C ALA A 55 -5.74 6.11 16.02
N MET A 56 -5.40 5.64 14.82
CA MET A 56 -4.04 5.70 14.29
C MET A 56 -3.61 7.12 13.91
N LEU A 57 -4.46 7.87 13.21
CA LEU A 57 -4.18 9.26 12.83
C LEU A 57 -3.94 10.15 14.07
N HIS A 58 -4.71 9.94 15.15
CA HIS A 58 -4.46 10.61 16.43
C HIS A 58 -3.14 10.16 17.07
N SER A 59 -2.75 8.91 16.88
CA SER A 59 -1.51 8.35 17.44
C SER A 59 -0.25 8.87 16.74
N TYR A 60 -0.35 9.37 15.49
CA TYR A 60 0.79 9.93 14.76
C TYR A 60 1.39 11.19 15.41
N GLU A 61 0.64 11.95 16.20
CA GLU A 61 1.18 13.10 16.97
C GLU A 61 2.32 12.64 17.91
N TYR A 62 2.16 11.50 18.59
CA TYR A 62 3.16 10.94 19.49
C TYR A 62 4.43 10.48 18.76
N ILE A 63 4.29 10.09 17.49
CA ILE A 63 5.40 9.70 16.63
C ILE A 63 6.17 10.94 16.19
N ALA A 64 5.45 12.00 15.79
CA ALA A 64 6.07 13.18 15.23
C ALA A 64 7.01 13.88 16.22
N ASP A 65 6.55 14.02 17.46
CA ASP A 65 7.32 14.58 18.58
C ASP A 65 8.65 13.86 18.80
N LEU A 66 8.65 12.53 18.72
CA LEU A 66 9.84 11.71 18.91
C LEU A 66 10.79 11.82 17.73
N LEU A 67 10.27 11.64 16.52
CA LEU A 67 11.09 11.64 15.33
C LEU A 67 11.78 12.99 15.14
N SER A 68 11.17 14.11 15.54
CA SER A 68 11.75 15.47 15.48
C SER A 68 13.15 15.60 16.11
N ARG A 69 13.57 14.68 16.97
CA ARG A 69 14.89 14.71 17.65
C ARG A 69 15.93 13.84 16.96
N MET A 70 15.55 13.11 15.92
CA MET A 70 16.36 12.07 15.30
C MET A 70 17.12 12.56 14.06
N ARG A 71 18.07 11.72 13.61
CA ARG A 71 18.85 11.85 12.38
C ARG A 71 18.88 10.50 11.65
N GLY A 72 19.12 10.54 10.35
CA GLY A 72 19.26 9.33 9.52
C GLY A 72 17.96 8.56 9.29
N ILE A 73 16.81 9.23 9.46
CA ILE A 73 15.50 8.68 9.21
C ILE A 73 14.99 9.17 7.86
N SER A 74 14.37 8.29 7.09
CA SER A 74 13.55 8.65 5.93
C SER A 74 12.11 8.16 6.14
N LEU A 75 11.14 8.90 5.61
CA LEU A 75 9.72 8.64 5.82
C LEU A 75 8.96 8.80 4.51
N ASP A 76 8.09 7.83 4.22
CA ASP A 76 6.99 8.04 3.28
C ASP A 76 5.65 7.98 4.03
N ILE A 77 4.69 8.78 3.58
CA ILE A 77 3.29 8.71 4.01
C ILE A 77 2.44 8.52 2.75
N GLU A 78 1.68 7.44 2.70
CA GLU A 78 0.82 7.17 1.55
C GLU A 78 -0.12 8.38 1.27
N PRO A 79 -0.24 8.86 0.02
CA PRO A 79 -0.96 10.10 -0.31
C PRO A 79 -2.37 10.24 0.27
N PHE A 80 -3.19 9.18 0.24
CA PHE A 80 -4.54 9.22 0.80
C PHE A 80 -4.53 9.23 2.33
N THR A 81 -3.59 8.52 2.95
CA THR A 81 -3.31 8.58 4.40
C THR A 81 -2.93 10.00 4.82
N PHE A 82 -2.08 10.66 4.03
CA PHE A 82 -1.65 12.03 4.33
C PHE A 82 -2.80 13.05 4.16
N LEU A 83 -3.67 12.85 3.16
CA LEU A 83 -4.91 13.63 3.01
C LEU A 83 -5.86 13.41 4.19
N MET A 84 -6.04 12.16 4.65
CA MET A 84 -6.87 11.87 5.82
C MET A 84 -6.31 12.55 7.07
N LEU A 85 -4.99 12.55 7.26
CA LEU A 85 -4.34 13.27 8.35
C LEU A 85 -4.63 14.77 8.30
N LEU A 86 -4.55 15.40 7.12
CA LEU A 86 -4.91 16.82 6.94
C LEU A 86 -6.37 17.10 7.34
N ARG A 87 -7.30 16.25 6.90
CA ARG A 87 -8.74 16.43 7.12
C ARG A 87 -9.18 16.18 8.55
N HIS A 88 -8.61 15.16 9.19
CA HIS A 88 -9.09 14.66 10.48
C HIS A 88 -8.22 15.12 11.65
N HIS A 89 -6.94 15.40 11.42
CA HIS A 89 -6.00 15.78 12.47
C HIS A 89 -4.92 16.76 11.98
N ARG A 90 -5.37 17.95 11.55
CA ARG A 90 -4.52 18.98 10.92
C ARG A 90 -3.20 19.28 11.63
N ARG A 91 -3.19 19.28 12.97
CA ARG A 91 -1.95 19.51 13.73
C ARG A 91 -0.89 18.44 13.48
N ALA A 92 -1.27 17.16 13.54
CA ALA A 92 -0.34 16.07 13.24
C ALA A 92 0.10 16.08 11.77
N PHE A 93 -0.78 16.54 10.85
CA PHE A 93 -0.41 16.78 9.47
C PHE A 93 0.69 17.84 9.34
N GLU A 94 0.51 19.00 9.98
CA GLU A 94 1.49 20.09 9.94
C GLU A 94 2.84 19.65 10.56
N GLU A 95 2.81 18.93 11.68
CA GLU A 95 4.00 18.34 12.31
C GLU A 95 4.68 17.31 11.38
N ALA A 96 3.91 16.45 10.69
CA ALA A 96 4.45 15.52 9.70
C ALA A 96 5.09 16.22 8.49
N VAL A 97 4.50 17.33 8.01
CA VAL A 97 5.10 18.16 6.95
C VAL A 97 6.44 18.72 7.41
N GLU A 98 6.54 19.26 8.63
CA GLU A 98 7.80 19.77 9.19
C GLU A 98 8.86 18.66 9.29
N LEU A 99 8.47 17.44 9.69
CA LEU A 99 9.37 16.30 9.71
C LEU A 99 9.87 15.92 8.32
N LEU A 100 8.98 15.84 7.34
CA LEU A 100 9.33 15.49 5.95
C LEU A 100 10.21 16.56 5.29
N GLN A 101 10.07 17.84 5.67
CA GLN A 101 10.98 18.90 5.22
C GLN A 101 12.39 18.74 5.83
N ARG A 102 12.48 18.26 7.07
CA ARG A 102 13.75 18.06 7.78
C ARG A 102 14.45 16.75 7.43
N PHE A 103 13.70 15.68 7.22
CA PHE A 103 14.21 14.36 6.84
C PHE A 103 14.27 14.19 5.33
N ASP A 104 14.56 12.98 4.86
CA ASP A 104 14.33 12.63 3.46
C ASP A 104 12.90 12.16 3.26
N PRO A 105 12.04 12.98 2.62
CA PRO A 105 10.72 12.54 2.20
C PRO A 105 10.88 11.56 1.04
N VAL A 106 10.17 10.45 1.14
CA VAL A 106 10.20 9.37 0.16
C VAL A 106 8.84 9.33 -0.54
N PRO A 107 8.75 9.66 -1.83
CA PRO A 107 7.52 9.43 -2.59
C PRO A 107 7.09 7.96 -2.54
N THR A 108 5.78 7.73 -2.46
CA THR A 108 5.17 6.40 -2.54
C THR A 108 3.90 6.43 -3.38
N THR A 109 3.48 5.25 -3.84
CA THR A 109 2.34 5.05 -4.73
C THR A 109 1.01 5.30 -4.01
N PRO A 110 0.14 6.20 -4.53
CA PRO A 110 -1.21 6.39 -4.01
C PRO A 110 -1.99 5.08 -3.90
N PHE A 111 -2.79 4.95 -2.83
CA PHE A 111 -3.68 3.84 -2.53
C PHE A 111 -2.99 2.50 -2.26
N HIS A 112 -1.66 2.47 -2.15
CA HIS A 112 -0.89 1.29 -1.76
C HIS A 112 -1.29 -0.03 -2.49
N PRO A 113 -1.38 -0.07 -3.83
CA PRO A 113 -1.60 -1.31 -4.56
C PRO A 113 -0.30 -2.11 -4.69
N ILE A 114 -0.40 -3.43 -4.88
CA ILE A 114 0.77 -4.18 -5.37
C ILE A 114 1.02 -3.76 -6.81
N VAL A 115 2.00 -2.87 -7.02
CA VAL A 115 2.21 -2.18 -8.31
C VAL A 115 2.38 -3.17 -9.47
N PRO A 116 3.17 -4.25 -9.38
CA PRO A 116 3.27 -5.23 -10.45
C PRO A 116 2.01 -6.08 -10.72
N HIS A 117 0.97 -5.99 -9.89
CA HIS A 117 -0.34 -6.61 -10.13
C HIS A 117 -1.32 -5.66 -10.85
N LEU A 118 -0.89 -4.46 -11.21
CA LEU A 118 -1.65 -3.54 -12.03
C LEU A 118 -1.14 -3.55 -13.47
N ASP A 119 -2.00 -3.23 -14.42
CA ASP A 119 -1.58 -2.98 -15.79
C ASP A 119 -0.65 -1.76 -15.87
N GLY A 120 0.26 -1.74 -16.85
CA GLY A 120 1.21 -0.63 -17.04
C GLY A 120 0.56 0.76 -17.20
N PHE A 121 -0.70 0.84 -17.64
CA PHE A 121 -1.44 2.10 -17.72
C PHE A 121 -1.68 2.70 -16.31
N GLU A 122 -2.25 1.92 -15.40
CA GLU A 122 -2.47 2.35 -14.01
C GLU A 122 -1.15 2.66 -13.30
N GLN A 123 -0.11 1.84 -13.52
CA GLN A 123 1.22 2.07 -12.94
C GLN A 123 1.80 3.43 -13.35
N GLU A 124 1.67 3.81 -14.64
CA GLU A 124 2.16 5.10 -15.15
C GLU A 124 1.41 6.28 -14.53
N ILE A 125 0.07 6.22 -14.47
CA ILE A 125 -0.72 7.28 -13.84
C ILE A 125 -0.34 7.44 -12.38
N LEU A 126 -0.31 6.33 -11.63
CA LEU A 126 0.02 6.35 -10.21
C LEU A 126 1.45 6.88 -9.97
N ALA A 127 2.45 6.45 -10.74
CA ALA A 127 3.83 6.92 -10.60
C ALA A 127 3.94 8.44 -10.82
N ARG A 128 3.27 8.98 -11.85
CA ARG A 128 3.23 10.42 -12.11
C ARG A 128 2.52 11.18 -10.99
N VAL A 129 1.41 10.63 -10.47
CA VAL A 129 0.68 11.22 -9.33
C VAL A 129 1.55 11.19 -8.06
N SER A 130 2.33 10.14 -7.80
CA SER A 130 3.26 10.07 -6.66
C SER A 130 4.20 11.27 -6.64
N PHE A 131 4.86 11.55 -7.77
CA PHE A 131 5.81 12.67 -7.86
C PHE A 131 5.12 14.04 -7.85
N ASP A 132 3.96 14.15 -8.47
CA ASP A 132 3.15 15.37 -8.45
C ASP A 132 2.71 15.75 -7.03
N PHE A 133 2.20 14.77 -6.27
CA PHE A 133 1.78 14.92 -4.88
C PHE A 133 2.95 15.28 -3.95
N TYR A 134 4.10 14.64 -4.13
CA TYR A 134 5.29 14.90 -3.31
C TYR A 134 6.10 16.13 -3.73
N SER A 135 5.81 16.74 -4.88
CA SER A 135 6.58 17.86 -5.43
C SER A 135 6.86 19.02 -4.45
N PRO A 136 5.97 19.40 -3.51
CA PRO A 136 6.28 20.43 -2.52
C PRO A 136 7.40 20.06 -1.53
N LEU A 137 7.66 18.76 -1.35
CA LEU A 137 8.59 18.22 -0.35
C LEU A 137 9.92 17.76 -0.97
N ILE A 138 9.93 17.48 -2.28
CA ILE A 138 11.10 16.94 -2.99
C ILE A 138 11.71 17.89 -4.02
N GLY A 139 11.15 19.10 -4.19
CA GLY A 139 11.48 20.01 -5.29
C GLY A 139 12.97 20.31 -5.42
N ASP A 140 13.64 20.61 -4.31
CA ASP A 140 15.05 21.00 -4.21
C ASP A 140 16.05 19.84 -4.12
N ARG A 141 15.58 18.58 -4.22
CA ARG A 141 16.40 17.38 -4.05
C ARG A 141 16.72 16.70 -5.38
N ASP A 142 18.01 16.42 -5.61
CA ASP A 142 18.49 15.72 -6.81
C ASP A 142 18.43 14.18 -6.66
N VAL A 143 18.54 13.69 -5.43
CA VAL A 143 18.48 12.27 -5.07
C VAL A 143 17.32 12.09 -4.11
N ILE A 144 16.39 11.21 -4.45
CA ILE A 144 15.18 10.95 -3.66
C ILE A 144 14.95 9.44 -3.52
N GLY A 145 14.29 9.02 -2.44
CA GLY A 145 13.85 7.63 -2.30
C GLY A 145 12.62 7.37 -3.17
N TYR A 146 12.25 6.10 -3.31
CA TYR A 146 10.91 5.72 -3.72
C TYR A 146 10.49 4.44 -2.99
N TRP A 147 9.32 4.47 -2.36
CA TRP A 147 8.73 3.31 -1.70
C TRP A 147 7.66 2.67 -2.58
N LEU A 148 7.93 1.47 -3.07
CA LEU A 148 6.90 0.64 -3.70
C LEU A 148 6.11 -0.05 -2.58
N PRO A 149 4.77 -0.09 -2.64
CA PRO A 149 3.95 -0.84 -1.70
C PRO A 149 4.47 -2.27 -1.53
N GLU A 150 4.71 -2.65 -0.28
CA GLU A 150 5.27 -3.94 0.12
C GLU A 150 6.67 -4.25 -0.47
N ALA A 151 7.37 -3.22 -0.96
CA ALA A 151 8.57 -3.32 -1.78
C ALA A 151 8.42 -4.30 -2.97
N VAL A 152 7.20 -4.60 -3.43
CA VAL A 152 6.99 -5.52 -4.55
C VAL A 152 7.39 -4.83 -5.84
N ILE A 153 8.40 -5.38 -6.51
CA ILE A 153 9.06 -4.74 -7.65
C ILE A 153 9.26 -5.70 -8.82
N THR A 154 9.18 -5.16 -10.04
CA THR A 154 9.67 -5.82 -11.26
C THR A 154 10.53 -4.83 -12.03
N ARG A 155 11.33 -5.31 -12.99
CA ARG A 155 12.10 -4.44 -13.90
C ARG A 155 11.21 -3.47 -14.66
N ASP A 156 10.02 -3.91 -15.07
CA ASP A 156 9.07 -3.08 -15.79
C ASP A 156 8.46 -1.99 -14.91
N SER A 157 8.00 -2.33 -13.70
CA SER A 157 7.48 -1.35 -12.74
C SER A 157 8.53 -0.33 -12.33
N ALA A 158 9.78 -0.77 -12.10
CA ALA A 158 10.89 0.12 -11.79
C ALA A 158 11.14 1.11 -12.93
N ARG A 159 11.17 0.63 -14.18
CA ARG A 159 11.34 1.48 -15.37
C ARG A 159 10.22 2.52 -15.51
N ILE A 160 8.96 2.15 -15.25
CA ILE A 160 7.83 3.08 -15.30
C ILE A 160 8.00 4.20 -14.27
N VAL A 161 8.35 3.86 -13.03
CA VAL A 161 8.61 4.83 -11.96
C VAL A 161 9.79 5.73 -12.30
N GLU A 162 10.92 5.15 -12.75
CA GLU A 162 12.11 5.90 -13.19
C GLU A 162 11.77 6.89 -14.31
N SER A 163 10.96 6.48 -15.29
CA SER A 163 10.57 7.35 -16.40
C SER A 163 9.61 8.49 -16.04
N SER A 164 9.05 8.46 -14.82
CA SER A 164 8.08 9.45 -14.34
C SER A 164 8.72 10.61 -13.58
N THR A 165 10.06 10.66 -13.48
CA THR A 165 10.81 11.73 -12.82
C THR A 165 12.16 11.95 -13.49
N ASP A 166 12.71 13.17 -13.36
CA ASP A 166 14.06 13.52 -13.76
C ASP A 166 15.08 13.37 -12.63
N LYS A 167 14.62 13.08 -11.41
CA LYS A 167 15.45 12.93 -10.21
C LYS A 167 16.12 11.55 -10.16
N LYS A 168 17.27 11.45 -9.48
CA LYS A 168 17.92 10.16 -9.22
C LYS A 168 17.17 9.42 -8.11
N LEU A 169 16.68 8.23 -8.41
CA LEU A 169 15.92 7.43 -7.47
C LEU A 169 16.78 6.49 -6.63
N VAL A 170 16.35 6.25 -5.40
CA VAL A 170 16.83 5.18 -4.51
C VAL A 170 15.64 4.29 -4.16
N PHE A 171 15.56 3.09 -4.74
CA PHE A 171 14.56 2.11 -4.32
C PHE A 171 14.94 1.51 -2.97
N LEU A 172 14.01 1.60 -2.02
CA LEU A 172 14.15 1.05 -0.68
C LEU A 172 13.44 -0.31 -0.66
N LEU A 173 14.23 -1.38 -0.59
CA LEU A 173 13.80 -2.77 -0.74
C LEU A 173 14.22 -3.60 0.48
N ASP A 174 14.15 -4.93 0.36
CA ASP A 174 14.63 -5.92 1.31
C ASP A 174 15.85 -6.68 0.78
N GLU A 175 16.80 -7.01 1.65
CA GLU A 175 18.00 -7.74 1.23
C GLU A 175 17.71 -9.09 0.55
N ARG A 176 16.57 -9.72 0.91
CA ARG A 176 16.12 -10.99 0.33
C ARG A 176 15.64 -10.86 -1.11
N GLN A 177 15.48 -9.64 -1.61
CA GLN A 177 15.16 -9.35 -3.01
C GLN A 177 16.42 -9.25 -3.88
N LEU A 178 17.57 -8.98 -3.25
CA LEU A 178 18.81 -8.64 -3.93
C LEU A 178 19.63 -9.89 -4.26
N ILE A 179 20.29 -9.86 -5.43
CA ILE A 179 21.15 -10.92 -5.93
C ILE A 179 22.59 -10.42 -5.88
N TYR A 180 23.25 -10.68 -4.76
CA TYR A 180 24.63 -10.29 -4.53
C TYR A 180 25.60 -11.21 -5.28
N ASP A 181 26.00 -10.80 -6.48
CA ASP A 181 27.04 -11.49 -7.25
C ASP A 181 28.46 -11.23 -6.68
N LEU A 182 28.61 -10.14 -5.91
CA LEU A 182 29.86 -9.71 -5.29
C LEU A 182 29.66 -9.51 -3.78
N PRO A 183 30.42 -10.20 -2.91
CA PRO A 183 30.32 -10.00 -1.46
C PRO A 183 30.51 -8.54 -1.02
N GLN A 184 31.35 -7.77 -1.73
CA GLN A 184 31.60 -6.35 -1.45
C GLN A 184 30.38 -5.46 -1.71
N ALA A 185 29.35 -5.92 -2.42
CA ALA A 185 28.15 -5.14 -2.71
C ALA A 185 27.21 -5.02 -1.48
N LYS A 186 27.34 -5.90 -0.48
CA LYS A 186 26.58 -5.78 0.77
C LYS A 186 26.95 -4.48 1.49
N TYR A 187 25.94 -3.70 1.90
CA TYR A 187 26.07 -2.37 2.52
C TYR A 187 26.74 -1.29 1.66
N SER A 188 26.94 -1.54 0.36
CA SER A 188 27.50 -0.57 -0.58
C SER A 188 26.40 0.24 -1.27
N CYS A 189 26.80 1.35 -1.90
CA CYS A 189 25.95 2.06 -2.86
C CYS A 189 25.84 1.25 -4.16
N ASN A 190 24.70 0.58 -4.36
CA ASN A 190 24.45 -0.27 -5.55
C ASN A 190 23.43 0.39 -6.49
N ARG A 191 23.44 -0.04 -7.75
CA ARG A 191 22.51 0.37 -8.81
C ARG A 191 21.56 -0.76 -9.18
N TYR A 192 20.38 -0.39 -9.64
CA TYR A 192 19.45 -1.27 -10.33
C TYR A 192 18.86 -0.48 -11.50
N GLY A 193 19.39 -0.69 -12.70
CA GLY A 193 19.00 0.11 -13.86
C GLY A 193 19.35 1.59 -13.73
N GLY A 194 18.34 2.46 -13.87
CA GLY A 194 18.51 3.91 -13.76
C GLY A 194 18.73 4.38 -12.33
N ALA A 195 18.25 3.62 -11.34
CA ALA A 195 18.21 3.97 -9.93
C ALA A 195 19.32 3.33 -9.08
N PHE A 196 19.39 3.78 -7.83
CA PHE A 196 20.11 3.13 -6.73
C PHE A 196 19.19 2.20 -5.96
N VAL A 197 19.77 1.27 -5.19
CA VAL A 197 19.00 0.31 -4.40
C VAL A 197 19.65 -0.01 -3.06
N PHE A 198 18.82 -0.08 -2.00
CA PHE A 198 19.21 -0.59 -0.69
C PHE A 198 18.22 -1.66 -0.24
N GLY A 199 18.74 -2.78 0.27
CA GLY A 199 17.94 -3.84 0.87
C GLY A 199 18.04 -3.77 2.40
N ARG A 200 16.90 -3.71 3.10
CA ARG A 200 16.86 -3.68 4.57
C ARG A 200 17.41 -4.97 5.17
N GLU A 201 18.03 -4.87 6.34
CA GLU A 201 18.29 -6.00 7.24
C GLU A 201 16.96 -6.45 7.85
N TRP A 202 16.27 -7.41 7.21
CA TRP A 202 14.93 -7.81 7.59
C TRP A 202 14.87 -8.35 9.03
N GLY A 203 15.84 -9.18 9.43
CA GLY A 203 15.87 -9.79 10.76
C GLY A 203 16.04 -8.76 11.89
N ILE A 204 16.78 -7.67 11.66
CA ILE A 204 16.94 -6.58 12.64
C ILE A 204 15.68 -5.72 12.68
N SER A 205 15.14 -5.42 11.50
CA SER A 205 13.93 -4.59 11.36
C SER A 205 12.72 -5.24 12.06
N ASP A 206 12.49 -6.52 11.79
CA ASP A 206 11.38 -7.28 12.38
C ASP A 206 11.60 -7.51 13.89
N ALA A 207 12.85 -7.65 14.34
CA ALA A 207 13.15 -7.77 15.77
C ALA A 207 12.78 -6.52 16.57
N PHE A 208 12.94 -5.34 15.97
CA PHE A 208 12.46 -4.09 16.53
C PHE A 208 10.93 -4.03 16.50
N ALA A 209 10.33 -4.19 15.31
CA ALA A 209 8.91 -4.01 15.06
C ALA A 209 8.03 -4.97 15.89
N PHE A 210 8.46 -6.22 16.05
CA PHE A 210 7.74 -7.26 16.79
C PHE A 210 8.29 -7.52 18.20
N ASN A 211 9.20 -6.67 18.69
CA ASN A 211 9.73 -6.73 20.05
C ASN A 211 10.33 -8.10 20.44
N THR A 212 11.14 -8.69 19.55
CA THR A 212 11.77 -10.00 19.81
C THR A 212 13.21 -9.89 20.33
N LEU A 213 13.86 -8.74 20.16
CA LEU A 213 15.14 -8.40 20.79
C LEU A 213 14.98 -7.17 21.70
N ASP A 214 15.70 -7.12 22.81
CA ASP A 214 15.81 -5.89 23.60
C ASP A 214 16.73 -4.86 22.94
N VAL A 215 16.90 -3.69 23.57
CA VAL A 215 17.69 -2.58 23.02
C VAL A 215 19.16 -2.98 22.85
N GLU A 216 19.76 -3.66 23.84
CA GLU A 216 21.15 -4.13 23.75
C GLU A 216 21.33 -5.15 22.63
N GLY A 217 20.38 -6.08 22.47
CA GLY A 217 20.34 -7.03 21.38
C GLY A 217 20.24 -6.37 20.01
N LEU A 218 19.43 -5.33 19.85
CA LEU A 218 19.32 -4.55 18.61
C LEU A 218 20.63 -3.80 18.28
N ILE A 219 21.27 -3.18 19.27
CA ILE A 219 22.57 -2.52 19.10
C ILE A 219 23.62 -3.55 18.68
N SER A 220 23.73 -4.66 19.42
CA SER A 220 24.69 -5.73 19.13
C SER A 220 24.45 -6.34 17.75
N ALA A 221 23.19 -6.50 17.33
CA ALA A 221 22.85 -7.04 16.02
C ALA A 221 23.37 -6.14 14.89
N VAL A 222 23.20 -4.81 15.01
CA VAL A 222 23.74 -3.84 14.03
C VAL A 222 25.27 -3.86 14.03
N LEU A 223 25.91 -3.80 15.21
CA LEU A 223 27.37 -3.79 15.31
C LEU A 223 28.01 -5.08 14.77
N SER A 224 27.30 -6.21 14.86
CA SER A 224 27.74 -7.49 14.27
C SER A 224 27.86 -7.45 12.75
N ARG A 225 27.26 -6.45 12.08
CA ARG A 225 27.33 -6.25 10.62
C ARG A 225 28.55 -5.44 10.18
N ARG A 226 29.51 -5.23 11.08
CA ARG A 226 30.76 -4.54 10.77
C ARG A 226 31.51 -5.20 9.62
N ASP A 227 31.83 -4.40 8.62
CA ASP A 227 32.68 -4.79 7.50
C ASP A 227 34.13 -4.37 7.78
N ASN A 228 34.95 -5.31 8.25
CA ASN A 228 36.34 -5.02 8.63
C ASN A 228 37.17 -4.48 7.47
N PHE A 229 36.94 -4.93 6.23
CA PHE A 229 37.69 -4.46 5.07
C PHE A 229 37.38 -2.98 4.79
N LYS A 230 36.10 -2.60 4.85
CA LYS A 230 35.69 -1.19 4.66
C LYS A 230 36.13 -0.29 5.81
N GLU A 231 36.16 -0.80 7.04
CA GLU A 231 36.72 -0.07 8.18
C GLU A 231 38.23 0.19 7.99
N ASP A 232 39.01 -0.83 7.64
CA ASP A 232 40.47 -0.72 7.47
C ASP A 232 40.87 0.16 6.28
N THR A 233 40.03 0.20 5.24
CA THR A 233 40.26 1.00 4.02
C THR A 233 39.64 2.41 4.08
N GLY A 234 38.90 2.71 5.15
CA GLY A 234 38.28 4.00 5.36
C GLY A 234 37.14 4.32 4.39
N VAL A 235 36.32 3.31 4.09
CA VAL A 235 35.21 3.40 3.14
C VAL A 235 33.89 3.35 3.92
N PRO A 236 33.07 4.42 3.92
CA PRO A 236 31.75 4.38 4.55
C PRO A 236 30.82 3.34 3.91
N TYR A 237 30.03 2.63 4.73
CA TYR A 237 29.03 1.66 4.30
C TYR A 237 27.76 1.79 5.13
N LEU A 238 26.61 1.42 4.56
CA LEU A 238 25.31 1.70 5.16
C LEU A 238 24.60 0.41 5.58
N ILE A 239 24.35 0.28 6.88
CA ILE A 239 23.37 -0.66 7.40
C ILE A 239 22.00 0.00 7.29
N PHE A 240 21.13 -0.55 6.45
CA PHE A 240 19.79 -0.04 6.21
C PHE A 240 18.75 -0.95 6.87
N THR A 241 17.77 -0.36 7.54
CA THR A 241 16.61 -1.05 8.13
C THR A 241 15.34 -0.32 7.75
N ALA A 242 14.21 -1.02 7.70
CA ALA A 242 12.93 -0.41 7.40
C ALA A 242 11.76 -1.16 8.03
N SER A 243 10.73 -0.43 8.45
CA SER A 243 9.52 -0.96 9.10
C SER A 243 8.33 -0.05 8.82
N ASP A 244 7.11 -0.53 9.06
CA ASP A 244 5.94 0.35 9.09
C ASP A 244 6.10 1.40 10.19
N LEU A 245 5.63 2.62 9.98
CA LEU A 245 5.64 3.68 10.98
C LEU A 245 4.81 3.26 12.20
N GLU A 246 3.72 2.55 11.96
CA GLU A 246 2.82 1.95 12.95
C GLU A 246 3.55 0.96 13.87
N SER A 247 4.70 0.41 13.48
CA SER A 247 5.53 -0.43 14.36
C SER A 247 6.04 0.32 15.59
N LEU A 248 6.09 1.65 15.55
CA LEU A 248 6.37 2.50 16.72
C LEU A 248 5.22 2.52 17.74
N LEU A 249 4.08 1.92 17.40
CA LEU A 249 2.86 1.84 18.21
C LEU A 249 2.44 0.39 18.48
N GLY A 250 3.20 -0.60 18.01
CA GLY A 250 2.88 -2.02 18.17
C GLY A 250 2.83 -2.49 19.64
N ASN A 251 3.44 -1.75 20.56
CA ASN A 251 3.21 -1.87 21.99
C ASN A 251 3.55 -0.54 22.71
N PRO A 252 3.15 -0.37 24.00
CA PRO A 252 3.31 0.89 24.69
C PRO A 252 4.74 1.41 24.86
N ALA A 253 5.76 0.55 24.73
CA ALA A 253 7.17 0.90 24.94
C ALA A 253 7.97 1.11 23.64
N GLN A 254 7.37 0.92 22.47
CA GLN A 254 8.07 0.95 21.17
C GLN A 254 8.81 2.25 20.90
N LEU A 255 8.17 3.40 21.19
CA LEU A 255 8.77 4.72 21.05
C LEU A 255 10.09 4.82 21.85
N ASP A 256 10.05 4.48 23.14
CA ASP A 256 11.21 4.59 24.03
C ASP A 256 12.31 3.58 23.66
N ARG A 257 11.92 2.38 23.20
CA ARG A 257 12.84 1.37 22.66
C ARG A 257 13.58 1.89 21.42
N PHE A 258 12.87 2.53 20.48
CA PHE A 258 13.49 3.07 19.27
C PHE A 258 14.49 4.18 19.60
N VAL A 259 14.12 5.11 20.49
CA VAL A 259 15.02 6.17 20.98
C VAL A 259 16.30 5.57 21.56
N SER A 260 16.14 4.65 22.51
CA SER A 260 17.27 4.03 23.20
C SER A 260 18.16 3.24 22.24
N TRP A 261 17.57 2.59 21.24
CA TRP A 261 18.33 1.91 20.18
C TRP A 261 19.16 2.90 19.36
N MET A 262 18.55 3.99 18.90
CA MET A 262 19.23 5.01 18.10
C MET A 262 20.36 5.71 18.88
N GLU A 263 20.11 6.08 20.14
CA GLU A 263 21.10 6.70 21.02
C GLU A 263 22.26 5.73 21.31
N GLY A 264 21.97 4.46 21.55
CA GLY A 264 22.98 3.43 21.76
C GLY A 264 23.91 3.24 20.54
N LEU A 265 23.37 3.28 19.31
CA LEU A 265 24.20 3.23 18.10
C LEU A 265 25.12 4.45 17.97
N GLU A 266 24.64 5.65 18.35
CA GLU A 266 25.47 6.86 18.33
C GLU A 266 26.58 6.82 19.38
N GLN A 267 26.31 6.29 20.57
CA GLN A 267 27.31 6.09 21.64
C GLN A 267 28.43 5.14 21.20
N GLU A 268 28.11 4.14 20.39
CA GLU A 268 29.05 3.20 19.78
C GLU A 268 29.79 3.79 18.55
N GLY A 269 29.51 5.06 18.20
CA GLY A 269 30.20 5.78 17.13
C GLY A 269 29.73 5.43 15.71
N VAL A 270 28.50 4.92 15.58
CA VAL A 270 27.81 4.71 14.29
C VAL A 270 27.06 5.99 13.93
N GLU A 271 27.46 6.62 12.83
CA GLU A 271 26.77 7.83 12.35
C GLU A 271 25.46 7.47 11.66
N ARG A 272 24.38 8.15 12.05
CA ARG A 272 23.06 8.00 11.43
C ARG A 272 22.87 8.95 10.25
N ILE A 273 22.54 8.39 9.09
CA ILE A 273 22.35 9.12 7.82
C ILE A 273 21.35 8.34 6.96
N SER A 274 20.48 9.00 6.22
CA SER A 274 19.52 8.31 5.34
C SER A 274 20.22 7.64 4.16
N ALA A 275 19.52 6.73 3.49
CA ALA A 275 20.02 6.11 2.26
C ALA A 275 20.26 7.14 1.14
N MET A 276 19.37 8.12 0.99
CA MET A 276 19.46 9.16 -0.05
C MET A 276 20.66 10.08 0.19
N GLU A 277 20.86 10.56 1.41
CA GLU A 277 22.00 11.42 1.74
C GLU A 277 23.31 10.62 1.68
N PHE A 278 23.31 9.32 2.04
CA PHE A 278 24.47 8.44 1.86
C PHE A 278 24.89 8.34 0.38
N VAL A 279 23.93 8.15 -0.53
CA VAL A 279 24.19 8.14 -1.98
C VAL A 279 24.72 9.49 -2.44
N LYS A 280 24.10 10.60 -2.04
CA LYS A 280 24.52 11.95 -2.40
C LYS A 280 25.95 12.26 -1.93
N LYS A 281 26.33 11.84 -0.71
CA LYS A 281 27.70 11.99 -0.18
C LYS A 281 28.72 11.13 -0.92
N LYS A 282 28.34 9.93 -1.37
CA LYS A 282 29.19 9.11 -2.24
C LYS A 282 29.38 9.75 -3.61
N LEU A 283 28.31 10.25 -4.23
CA LEU A 283 28.36 10.90 -5.55
C LEU A 283 29.14 12.22 -5.55
N SER A 284 29.08 12.98 -4.46
CA SER A 284 29.83 14.24 -4.31
C SER A 284 31.30 14.05 -3.91
N GLY A 285 31.70 12.83 -3.54
CA GLY A 285 33.06 12.50 -3.10
C GLY A 285 33.34 12.82 -1.62
N GLU A 286 32.34 13.27 -0.84
CA GLU A 286 32.47 13.44 0.61
C GLU A 286 32.72 12.09 1.29
N PHE A 287 32.00 11.04 0.87
CA PHE A 287 32.27 9.67 1.28
C PHE A 287 33.12 8.96 0.24
N ARG A 288 34.29 8.48 0.66
CA ARG A 288 35.17 7.67 -0.19
C ARG A 288 34.42 6.41 -0.67
N PRO A 289 34.31 6.18 -1.99
CA PRO A 289 33.73 4.96 -2.52
C PRO A 289 34.80 3.85 -2.66
N LEU A 290 34.37 2.58 -2.74
CA LEU A 290 35.17 1.53 -3.39
C LEU A 290 35.33 1.86 -4.89
N GLU A 291 36.34 1.27 -5.53
CA GLU A 291 36.48 1.37 -6.98
C GLU A 291 35.21 0.82 -7.67
N GLY A 292 34.51 1.68 -8.42
CA GLY A 292 33.26 1.36 -9.08
C GLY A 292 32.00 1.39 -8.21
N GLU A 293 32.09 1.65 -6.91
CA GLU A 293 30.91 1.78 -6.04
C GLU A 293 30.01 2.94 -6.51
N CYS A 294 28.70 2.83 -6.27
CA CYS A 294 27.64 3.60 -6.92
C CYS A 294 27.48 3.34 -8.42
N SER A 295 28.22 2.38 -8.99
CA SER A 295 28.01 1.83 -10.34
C SER A 295 27.87 0.30 -10.36
N PHE A 296 27.92 -0.36 -9.20
CA PHE A 296 27.71 -1.80 -9.09
C PHE A 296 26.26 -2.15 -9.42
N GLU A 297 26.02 -2.85 -10.52
CA GLU A 297 24.68 -3.35 -10.83
C GLU A 297 24.32 -4.50 -9.89
N MET A 298 23.11 -4.44 -9.34
CA MET A 298 22.53 -5.42 -8.45
C MET A 298 21.35 -6.08 -9.15
N GLY A 299 21.32 -7.41 -9.20
CA GLY A 299 20.11 -8.12 -9.61
C GLY A 299 19.02 -7.97 -8.54
N VAL A 300 17.78 -7.76 -8.96
CA VAL A 300 16.60 -7.79 -8.10
C VAL A 300 15.63 -8.81 -8.67
N LYS A 301 15.14 -9.75 -7.85
CA LYS A 301 14.19 -10.78 -8.29
C LYS A 301 12.84 -10.11 -8.60
N ASP A 302 12.34 -10.27 -9.82
CA ASP A 302 11.00 -9.80 -10.18
C ASP A 302 9.94 -10.43 -9.27
N TYR A 303 8.96 -9.61 -8.87
CA TYR A 303 7.90 -9.93 -7.92
C TYR A 303 8.36 -10.23 -6.49
N SER A 304 9.64 -10.09 -6.17
CA SER A 304 10.10 -10.16 -4.79
C SER A 304 9.59 -8.97 -3.96
N SER A 305 9.52 -9.13 -2.64
CA SER A 305 8.92 -8.17 -1.71
C SER A 305 9.64 -8.15 -0.37
N TRP A 306 9.27 -7.24 0.54
CA TRP A 306 9.83 -7.22 1.90
C TRP A 306 9.09 -8.09 2.92
N SER A 307 7.90 -8.62 2.57
CA SER A 307 6.93 -9.14 3.53
C SER A 307 6.26 -10.46 3.11
N ASP A 308 6.77 -11.17 2.10
CA ASP A 308 6.25 -12.47 1.66
C ASP A 308 6.25 -13.56 2.75
N TYR A 309 5.55 -14.67 2.51
CA TYR A 309 5.65 -15.87 3.36
C TYR A 309 6.99 -16.58 3.16
N PHE A 310 8.01 -16.08 3.86
CA PHE A 310 9.39 -16.55 3.70
C PHE A 310 9.59 -18.02 4.11
N ASP A 311 8.74 -18.55 5.01
CA ASP A 311 8.73 -19.96 5.39
C ASP A 311 8.37 -20.91 4.22
N LEU A 312 7.75 -20.39 3.16
CA LEU A 312 7.40 -21.13 1.95
C LEU A 312 8.35 -20.86 0.77
N SER A 313 9.39 -20.06 0.98
CA SER A 313 10.42 -19.77 -0.02
C SER A 313 11.18 -21.03 -0.43
N THR A 314 11.38 -21.20 -1.74
CA THR A 314 12.11 -22.33 -2.34
C THR A 314 13.53 -21.99 -2.78
N ASP A 315 13.89 -20.71 -2.83
CA ASP A 315 15.17 -20.22 -3.34
C ASP A 315 15.90 -19.30 -2.34
N GLY A 316 15.41 -19.21 -1.11
CA GLY A 316 15.95 -18.34 -0.06
C GLY A 316 15.66 -16.85 -0.30
N ARG A 317 14.75 -16.52 -1.22
CA ARG A 317 14.29 -15.17 -1.52
C ARG A 317 12.78 -15.06 -1.38
N THR A 318 12.32 -13.84 -1.22
CA THR A 318 10.91 -13.47 -1.21
C THR A 318 10.33 -13.45 -2.63
N GLY A 319 9.03 -13.71 -2.76
CA GLY A 319 8.22 -13.43 -3.93
C GLY A 319 7.03 -12.53 -3.56
N ASP A 320 5.89 -12.77 -4.20
CA ASP A 320 4.61 -12.10 -3.99
C ASP A 320 3.49 -13.09 -3.65
N MET A 321 3.85 -14.31 -3.24
CA MET A 321 2.89 -15.40 -3.06
C MET A 321 1.86 -15.05 -1.97
N ARG A 322 2.23 -14.20 -1.00
CA ARG A 322 1.32 -13.63 -0.02
C ARG A 322 0.08 -13.01 -0.66
N TRP A 323 0.24 -12.18 -1.68
CA TRP A 323 -0.90 -11.48 -2.31
C TRP A 323 -1.48 -12.24 -3.50
N LEU A 324 -0.71 -13.13 -4.10
CA LEU A 324 -1.12 -13.87 -5.28
C LEU A 324 -1.90 -15.14 -4.94
N GLY A 325 -1.60 -15.79 -3.81
CA GLY A 325 -2.24 -17.03 -3.36
C GLY A 325 -1.63 -18.32 -3.91
N TYR A 326 -0.60 -18.22 -4.76
CA TYR A 326 0.18 -19.36 -5.23
C TYR A 326 1.67 -19.00 -5.32
N ARG A 327 2.54 -20.01 -5.24
CA ARG A 327 3.99 -19.83 -5.38
C ARG A 327 4.38 -19.86 -6.86
N ARG A 328 5.08 -18.82 -7.33
CA ARG A 328 5.49 -18.71 -8.74
C ARG A 328 6.42 -19.82 -9.20
N ASP A 329 7.29 -20.31 -8.31
CA ASP A 329 8.33 -21.30 -8.65
C ASP A 329 7.77 -22.65 -9.12
N ASP A 330 6.59 -23.06 -8.64
CA ASP A 330 5.95 -24.33 -9.00
C ASP A 330 4.45 -24.24 -9.30
N GLY A 331 3.88 -23.03 -9.29
CA GLY A 331 2.48 -22.76 -9.59
C GLY A 331 1.49 -23.28 -8.54
N ARG A 332 1.96 -23.69 -7.36
CA ARG A 332 1.12 -24.35 -6.35
C ARG A 332 0.42 -23.36 -5.43
N VAL A 333 -0.89 -23.54 -5.28
CA VAL A 333 -1.73 -22.88 -4.29
C VAL A 333 -1.46 -23.49 -2.92
N PHE A 334 -1.36 -22.66 -1.90
CA PHE A 334 -1.03 -23.07 -0.53
C PHE A 334 -2.12 -22.62 0.45
N SER A 335 -1.99 -23.06 1.70
CA SER A 335 -2.87 -22.65 2.79
C SER A 335 -2.08 -21.91 3.88
N ARG A 336 -2.80 -21.13 4.69
CA ARG A 336 -2.26 -20.49 5.90
C ARG A 336 -3.17 -20.75 7.08
N GLU A 337 -2.61 -20.78 8.28
CA GLU A 337 -3.37 -21.06 9.50
C GLU A 337 -3.94 -19.79 10.10
N VAL A 338 -5.25 -19.79 10.39
CA VAL A 338 -5.97 -18.73 11.09
C VAL A 338 -6.81 -19.36 12.18
N LYS A 339 -6.60 -18.97 13.44
CA LYS A 339 -7.34 -19.48 14.61
C LYS A 339 -7.36 -21.04 14.67
N GLY A 340 -6.25 -21.69 14.31
CA GLY A 340 -6.13 -23.16 14.30
C GLY A 340 -6.77 -23.87 13.09
N ARG A 341 -7.29 -23.13 12.11
CA ARG A 341 -7.85 -23.64 10.85
C ARG A 341 -6.93 -23.31 9.68
N LYS A 342 -6.61 -24.28 8.83
CA LYS A 342 -5.94 -24.01 7.55
C LYS A 342 -6.95 -23.46 6.54
N ILE A 343 -6.64 -22.31 5.96
CA ILE A 343 -7.44 -21.63 4.95
C ILE A 343 -6.68 -21.62 3.63
N SER A 344 -7.28 -22.17 2.58
CA SER A 344 -6.72 -22.09 1.23
C SER A 344 -6.58 -20.63 0.81
N GLN A 345 -5.43 -20.28 0.22
CA GLN A 345 -5.18 -18.95 -0.32
C GLN A 345 -5.69 -18.77 -1.77
N LEU A 346 -6.43 -19.75 -2.30
CA LEU A 346 -7.03 -19.70 -3.65
C LEU A 346 -7.88 -18.46 -3.88
N TRP A 347 -8.55 -17.97 -2.83
CA TRP A 347 -9.36 -16.75 -2.90
C TRP A 347 -8.54 -15.53 -3.34
N LYS A 348 -7.23 -15.48 -3.05
CA LYS A 348 -6.35 -14.38 -3.48
C LYS A 348 -6.08 -14.43 -4.99
N VAL A 349 -5.98 -15.63 -5.56
CA VAL A 349 -5.88 -15.83 -7.01
C VAL A 349 -7.12 -15.25 -7.68
N ALA A 350 -8.30 -15.65 -7.20
CA ALA A 350 -9.57 -15.18 -7.71
C ALA A 350 -9.76 -13.68 -7.53
N PHE A 351 -9.43 -13.14 -6.35
CA PHE A 351 -9.58 -11.71 -6.07
C PHE A 351 -8.62 -10.86 -6.92
N THR A 352 -7.37 -11.30 -7.11
CA THR A 352 -6.40 -10.63 -7.98
C THR A 352 -6.89 -10.61 -9.42
N ARG A 353 -7.27 -11.78 -9.96
CA ARG A 353 -7.81 -11.88 -11.32
C ARG A 353 -9.08 -11.06 -11.51
N LEU A 354 -9.98 -11.05 -10.52
CA LEU A 354 -11.20 -10.24 -10.56
C LEU A 354 -10.84 -8.77 -10.70
N PHE A 355 -10.01 -8.24 -9.81
CA PHE A 355 -9.65 -6.83 -9.81
C PHE A 355 -8.87 -6.44 -11.08
N GLU A 356 -8.01 -7.30 -11.61
CA GLU A 356 -7.39 -7.09 -12.93
C GLU A 356 -8.44 -6.94 -14.06
N GLU A 357 -9.49 -7.78 -14.06
CA GLU A 357 -10.59 -7.68 -15.03
C GLU A 357 -11.47 -6.43 -14.80
N LEU A 358 -11.75 -6.08 -13.54
CA LEU A 358 -12.55 -4.90 -13.18
C LEU A 358 -11.81 -3.59 -13.50
N ASN A 359 -10.51 -3.51 -13.20
CA ASN A 359 -9.67 -2.36 -13.52
C ASN A 359 -9.67 -2.09 -15.02
N ARG A 360 -9.49 -3.14 -15.83
CA ARG A 360 -9.53 -3.04 -17.29
C ARG A 360 -10.90 -2.62 -17.80
N THR A 361 -11.98 -3.14 -17.21
CA THR A 361 -13.35 -2.76 -17.55
C THR A 361 -13.62 -1.28 -17.24
N VAL A 362 -13.25 -0.81 -16.05
CA VAL A 362 -13.39 0.60 -15.65
C VAL A 362 -12.54 1.50 -16.55
N ARG A 363 -11.26 1.16 -16.76
CA ARG A 363 -10.36 1.89 -17.66
C ARG A 363 -10.95 1.98 -19.06
N LEU A 364 -11.48 0.90 -19.62
CA LEU A 364 -12.12 0.91 -20.93
C LEU A 364 -13.28 1.91 -20.98
N GLY A 365 -14.18 1.88 -19.99
CA GLY A 365 -15.30 2.82 -19.90
C GLY A 365 -14.84 4.28 -19.79
N VAL A 366 -13.84 4.54 -18.95
CA VAL A 366 -13.25 5.87 -18.77
C VAL A 366 -12.59 6.37 -20.06
N LEU A 367 -11.74 5.55 -20.69
CA LEU A 367 -11.07 5.91 -21.93
C LEU A 367 -12.06 6.14 -23.06
N ARG A 368 -13.12 5.32 -23.16
CA ARG A 368 -14.17 5.53 -24.15
C ARG A 368 -14.90 6.85 -23.94
N GLY A 369 -15.29 7.14 -22.69
CA GLY A 369 -15.95 8.40 -22.36
C GLY A 369 -15.06 9.61 -22.63
N LEU A 370 -13.76 9.52 -22.34
CA LEU A 370 -12.78 10.60 -22.59
C LEU A 370 -12.48 10.77 -24.09
N GLU A 371 -12.45 9.67 -24.86
CA GLU A 371 -12.32 9.70 -26.32
C GLU A 371 -13.48 10.45 -26.97
N GLU A 372 -14.72 10.21 -26.53
CA GLU A 372 -15.92 10.92 -27.02
C GLU A 372 -15.87 12.43 -26.72
N LEU A 373 -15.15 12.83 -25.66
CA LEU A 373 -14.89 14.22 -25.29
C LEU A 373 -13.62 14.80 -25.96
N ASN A 374 -12.94 14.03 -26.81
CA ASN A 374 -11.66 14.40 -27.44
C ASN A 374 -10.57 14.82 -26.43
N ALA A 375 -10.53 14.16 -25.26
CA ALA A 375 -9.59 14.46 -24.18
C ALA A 375 -8.27 13.67 -24.31
N ASP A 376 -7.16 14.28 -23.90
CA ASP A 376 -5.93 13.53 -23.58
C ASP A 376 -6.14 12.81 -22.24
N ALA A 377 -6.50 11.53 -22.32
CA ALA A 377 -6.87 10.76 -21.16
C ALA A 377 -5.75 10.62 -20.13
N ARG A 378 -4.49 10.44 -20.55
CA ARG A 378 -3.38 10.23 -19.61
C ARG A 378 -3.10 11.49 -18.81
N GLU A 379 -2.99 12.61 -19.51
CA GLU A 379 -2.75 13.89 -18.85
C GLU A 379 -3.92 14.30 -17.95
N PHE A 380 -5.16 14.14 -18.44
CA PHE A 380 -6.36 14.40 -17.65
C PHE A 380 -6.39 13.58 -16.35
N LEU A 381 -6.15 12.26 -16.44
CA LEU A 381 -6.21 11.38 -15.28
C LEU A 381 -5.11 11.67 -14.26
N VAL A 382 -3.91 12.10 -14.68
CA VAL A 382 -2.88 12.58 -13.74
C VAL A 382 -3.32 13.88 -13.07
N ARG A 383 -3.78 14.87 -13.85
CA ARG A 383 -4.22 16.17 -13.29
C ARG A 383 -5.46 16.05 -12.42
N TYR A 384 -6.30 15.03 -12.61
CA TYR A 384 -7.46 14.79 -11.76
C TYR A 384 -7.08 14.55 -10.29
N ALA A 385 -5.83 14.17 -9.99
CA ALA A 385 -5.30 14.16 -8.62
C ALA A 385 -5.50 15.50 -7.90
N ARG A 386 -5.43 16.63 -8.62
CA ARG A 386 -5.66 17.98 -8.07
C ARG A 386 -7.09 18.21 -7.60
N ILE A 387 -8.05 17.41 -8.08
CA ILE A 387 -9.40 17.38 -7.55
C ILE A 387 -9.51 16.38 -6.41
N PHE A 388 -8.98 15.17 -6.59
CA PHE A 388 -9.12 14.11 -5.59
C PHE A 388 -8.45 14.47 -4.26
N PHE A 389 -7.23 15.04 -4.32
CA PHE A 389 -6.44 15.49 -3.17
C PHE A 389 -6.44 17.02 -3.02
N ARG A 390 -7.53 17.70 -3.44
CA ARG A 390 -7.58 19.17 -3.49
C ARG A 390 -7.09 19.86 -2.23
N ASP A 391 -7.59 19.44 -1.06
CA ASP A 391 -7.25 20.09 0.22
C ASP A 391 -5.74 20.09 0.49
N TYR A 392 -5.05 19.02 0.09
CA TYR A 392 -3.59 18.90 0.21
C TYR A 392 -2.88 19.86 -0.75
N TYR A 393 -3.28 19.88 -2.01
CA TYR A 393 -2.67 20.77 -3.00
C TYR A 393 -2.92 22.25 -2.70
N ASP A 394 -4.13 22.58 -2.23
CA ASP A 394 -4.49 23.92 -1.76
C ASP A 394 -3.63 24.36 -0.56
N TYR A 395 -3.36 23.44 0.38
CA TYR A 395 -2.47 23.70 1.52
C TYR A 395 -1.07 24.16 1.08
N PHE A 396 -0.52 23.55 0.02
CA PHE A 396 0.77 23.92 -0.56
C PHE A 396 0.68 25.04 -1.61
N GLY A 397 -0.49 25.66 -1.80
CA GLY A 397 -0.69 26.75 -2.75
C GLY A 397 -0.49 26.33 -4.22
N MET A 398 -0.75 25.06 -4.53
CA MET A 398 -0.65 24.54 -5.88
C MET A 398 -1.96 24.73 -6.66
N GLU A 399 -1.88 24.72 -8.00
CA GLU A 399 -3.04 24.88 -8.87
C GLU A 399 -4.02 23.69 -8.76
N THR A 400 -5.28 24.00 -8.43
CA THR A 400 -6.38 23.03 -8.26
C THR A 400 -7.67 23.42 -8.97
N SER A 401 -7.65 24.50 -9.76
CA SER A 401 -8.82 24.94 -10.51
C SER A 401 -9.28 23.87 -11.51
N GLN A 402 -10.59 23.85 -11.75
CA GLN A 402 -11.15 22.97 -12.77
C GLN A 402 -10.62 23.31 -14.16
N ASP A 403 -10.26 24.57 -14.43
CA ASP A 403 -9.69 24.98 -15.72
C ASP A 403 -8.34 24.28 -15.98
N TYR A 404 -7.47 24.20 -14.98
CA TYR A 404 -6.21 23.45 -15.08
C TYR A 404 -6.43 21.96 -15.32
N VAL A 405 -7.37 21.36 -14.58
CA VAL A 405 -7.63 19.92 -14.64
C VAL A 405 -8.35 19.53 -15.94
N LEU A 406 -9.23 20.39 -16.45
CA LEU A 406 -10.01 20.17 -17.66
C LEU A 406 -9.31 20.65 -18.93
N GLU A 407 -8.14 21.30 -18.86
CA GLU A 407 -7.36 21.69 -20.04
C GLU A 407 -7.19 20.51 -21.03
N PRO A 408 -6.75 19.31 -20.59
CA PRO A 408 -6.57 18.17 -21.50
C PRO A 408 -7.90 17.64 -22.04
N ALA A 409 -9.02 17.99 -21.41
CA ALA A 409 -10.39 17.66 -21.82
C ALA A 409 -11.15 18.87 -22.41
N ARG A 410 -10.45 19.93 -22.84
CA ARG A 410 -11.03 21.12 -23.48
C ARG A 410 -12.16 21.81 -22.69
N GLY A 411 -12.13 21.73 -21.36
CA GLY A 411 -13.17 22.30 -20.50
C GLY A 411 -14.43 21.44 -20.31
N GLU A 412 -14.47 20.21 -20.86
CA GLU A 412 -15.66 19.34 -20.80
C GLU A 412 -15.89 18.78 -19.40
N ARG A 413 -16.82 19.38 -18.64
CA ARG A 413 -17.10 19.00 -17.24
C ARG A 413 -17.53 17.54 -17.05
N LYS A 414 -18.08 16.89 -18.08
CA LYS A 414 -18.42 15.45 -18.02
C LYS A 414 -17.19 14.56 -17.76
N ALA A 415 -16.00 15.01 -18.16
CA ALA A 415 -14.75 14.29 -17.89
C ALA A 415 -14.50 14.11 -16.38
N LEU A 416 -14.94 15.05 -15.54
CA LEU A 416 -14.74 14.97 -14.09
C LEU A 416 -15.37 13.73 -13.46
N ARG A 417 -16.53 13.30 -13.95
CA ARG A 417 -17.19 12.06 -13.50
C ARG A 417 -16.38 10.83 -13.89
N LEU A 418 -15.73 10.84 -15.06
CA LEU A 418 -14.85 9.75 -15.50
C LEU A 418 -13.55 9.72 -14.69
N GLY A 419 -12.98 10.89 -14.38
CA GLY A 419 -11.84 11.02 -13.46
C GLY A 419 -12.15 10.46 -12.08
N ARG A 420 -13.33 10.82 -11.53
CA ARG A 420 -13.83 10.28 -10.26
C ARG A 420 -13.90 8.76 -10.27
N VAL A 421 -14.60 8.19 -11.25
CA VAL A 421 -14.74 6.73 -11.41
C VAL A 421 -13.38 6.06 -11.50
N TYR A 422 -12.44 6.62 -12.25
CA TYR A 422 -11.08 6.08 -12.36
C TYR A 422 -10.37 6.06 -11.01
N TYR A 423 -10.45 7.15 -10.24
CA TYR A 423 -9.82 7.24 -8.92
C TYR A 423 -10.51 6.38 -7.87
N LEU A 424 -11.82 6.13 -7.97
CA LEU A 424 -12.50 5.11 -7.17
C LEU A 424 -11.96 3.72 -7.48
N MET A 425 -11.76 3.39 -8.76
CA MET A 425 -11.12 2.13 -9.13
C MET A 425 -9.69 2.05 -8.57
N LEU A 426 -8.88 3.11 -8.67
CA LEU A 426 -7.53 3.13 -8.09
C LEU A 426 -7.57 2.93 -6.56
N LEU A 427 -8.45 3.64 -5.85
CA LEU A 427 -8.64 3.51 -4.40
C LEU A 427 -9.05 2.07 -4.02
N ALA A 428 -9.86 1.42 -4.84
CA ALA A 428 -10.29 0.05 -4.61
C ALA A 428 -9.18 -1.02 -4.80
N ASN A 429 -7.96 -0.63 -5.16
CA ASN A 429 -6.85 -1.56 -5.42
C ASN A 429 -5.85 -1.69 -4.25
N HIS A 430 -6.22 -1.28 -3.03
CA HIS A 430 -5.38 -1.51 -1.84
C HIS A 430 -4.87 -2.95 -1.78
N SER A 431 -3.59 -3.13 -1.45
CA SER A 431 -2.99 -4.46 -1.27
C SER A 431 -3.50 -5.19 -0.02
N CYS A 432 -3.97 -4.43 1.00
CA CYS A 432 -4.30 -4.91 2.33
C CYS A 432 -5.16 -6.17 2.39
N PRO A 433 -6.25 -6.31 1.61
CA PRO A 433 -7.08 -7.52 1.68
C PRO A 433 -6.23 -8.78 1.52
N ARG A 434 -5.35 -8.78 0.51
CA ARG A 434 -4.54 -9.93 0.13
C ARG A 434 -3.29 -10.10 0.99
N PHE A 435 -2.98 -9.16 1.89
CA PHE A 435 -1.91 -9.34 2.87
C PHE A 435 -2.27 -10.42 3.90
N TRP A 436 -3.52 -10.41 4.36
CA TRP A 436 -4.04 -11.29 5.42
C TRP A 436 -4.44 -12.67 4.90
N GLU A 437 -4.47 -13.64 5.81
CA GLU A 437 -4.75 -15.04 5.49
C GLU A 437 -6.24 -15.30 5.16
N ASN A 438 -7.16 -14.59 5.80
CA ASN A 438 -8.61 -14.67 5.59
C ASN A 438 -9.14 -13.51 4.74
N LEU A 439 -10.13 -13.78 3.89
CA LEU A 439 -10.75 -12.78 3.01
C LEU A 439 -11.68 -11.81 3.78
N ASP A 440 -12.48 -12.32 4.72
CA ASP A 440 -13.49 -11.52 5.44
C ASP A 440 -12.83 -10.55 6.43
N THR A 441 -12.51 -9.35 5.93
CA THR A 441 -11.84 -8.25 6.64
C THR A 441 -12.40 -6.90 6.20
N ARG A 442 -12.25 -5.88 7.06
CA ARG A 442 -12.76 -4.52 6.78
C ARG A 442 -12.19 -3.92 5.49
N VAL A 443 -10.95 -4.26 5.16
CA VAL A 443 -10.25 -3.79 3.95
C VAL A 443 -10.76 -4.48 2.68
N ALA A 444 -11.11 -5.78 2.74
CA ALA A 444 -11.72 -6.46 1.60
C ALA A 444 -13.10 -5.87 1.30
N PHE A 445 -13.88 -5.58 2.35
CA PHE A 445 -15.15 -4.89 2.24
C PHE A 445 -14.98 -3.50 1.60
N GLY A 446 -14.02 -2.70 2.09
CA GLY A 446 -13.71 -1.38 1.56
C GLY A 446 -13.40 -1.40 0.06
N ASN A 447 -12.43 -2.23 -0.37
CA ASN A 447 -12.08 -2.37 -1.80
C ASN A 447 -13.31 -2.70 -2.66
N VAL A 448 -14.11 -3.68 -2.23
CA VAL A 448 -15.27 -4.11 -3.02
C VAL A 448 -16.38 -3.06 -3.03
N SER A 449 -16.63 -2.36 -1.92
CA SER A 449 -17.62 -1.30 -1.86
C SER A 449 -17.25 -0.14 -2.79
N VAL A 450 -15.99 0.30 -2.77
CA VAL A 450 -15.50 1.38 -3.62
C VAL A 450 -15.51 0.97 -5.10
N MET A 451 -15.09 -0.25 -5.43
CA MET A 451 -15.16 -0.77 -6.80
C MET A 451 -16.60 -0.89 -7.30
N ALA A 452 -17.52 -1.40 -6.46
CA ALA A 452 -18.94 -1.46 -6.78
C ALA A 452 -19.50 -0.06 -7.07
N LYS A 453 -19.09 0.96 -6.32
CA LYS A 453 -19.48 2.35 -6.60
C LYS A 453 -19.00 2.82 -7.97
N ALA A 454 -17.73 2.57 -8.31
CA ALA A 454 -17.17 2.95 -9.61
C ALA A 454 -17.94 2.31 -10.78
N LEU A 455 -18.26 1.01 -10.67
CA LEU A 455 -19.03 0.28 -11.69
C LEU A 455 -20.45 0.82 -11.83
N ILE A 456 -21.16 1.07 -10.72
CA ILE A 456 -22.52 1.61 -10.75
C ILE A 456 -22.52 3.03 -11.34
N GLU A 457 -21.56 3.87 -10.97
CA GLU A 457 -21.44 5.22 -11.54
C GLU A 457 -21.18 5.18 -13.06
N LEU A 458 -20.50 4.15 -13.58
CA LEU A 458 -20.34 3.91 -15.03
C LEU A 458 -21.62 3.37 -15.70
N MET A 459 -22.35 2.47 -15.05
CA MET A 459 -23.65 2.01 -15.55
C MET A 459 -24.59 3.20 -15.76
N ASP A 460 -24.60 4.14 -14.81
CA ASP A 460 -25.40 5.36 -14.88
C ASP A 460 -24.85 6.37 -15.91
N TYR A 461 -23.52 6.41 -16.12
CA TYR A 461 -22.92 7.31 -17.12
C TYR A 461 -23.27 6.87 -18.54
N PHE A 462 -23.27 5.56 -18.78
CA PHE A 462 -23.54 4.94 -20.08
C PHE A 462 -24.99 4.44 -20.20
N ASP A 463 -25.93 5.04 -19.47
CA ASP A 463 -27.34 4.62 -19.53
C ASP A 463 -27.91 4.70 -20.95
N GLY A 464 -28.52 3.59 -21.40
CA GLY A 464 -29.01 3.42 -22.76
C GLY A 464 -27.93 3.17 -23.84
N HIS A 465 -26.65 3.09 -23.47
CA HIS A 465 -25.54 2.76 -24.38
C HIS A 465 -25.23 1.26 -24.34
N GLU A 466 -24.80 0.67 -25.47
CA GLU A 466 -24.53 -0.78 -25.58
C GLU A 466 -23.48 -1.29 -24.56
N ILE A 467 -22.52 -0.42 -24.23
CA ILE A 467 -21.41 -0.72 -23.31
C ILE A 467 -21.85 -0.81 -21.84
N GLN A 468 -23.05 -0.32 -21.48
CA GLN A 468 -23.59 -0.41 -20.12
C GLN A 468 -23.60 -1.86 -19.61
N SER A 469 -23.91 -2.79 -20.51
CA SER A 469 -23.96 -4.23 -20.23
C SER A 469 -22.63 -4.80 -19.71
N LEU A 470 -21.48 -4.23 -20.12
CA LEU A 470 -20.17 -4.66 -19.62
C LEU A 470 -19.99 -4.33 -18.13
N PHE A 471 -20.46 -3.17 -17.70
CA PHE A 471 -20.38 -2.76 -16.29
C PHE A 471 -21.36 -3.56 -15.44
N VAL A 472 -22.54 -3.87 -15.97
CA VAL A 472 -23.51 -4.78 -15.35
C VAL A 472 -22.88 -6.17 -15.14
N ASP A 473 -22.27 -6.78 -16.16
CA ASP A 473 -21.59 -8.08 -16.03
C ASP A 473 -20.47 -8.03 -14.97
N ALA A 474 -19.64 -6.97 -15.01
CA ALA A 474 -18.57 -6.76 -14.06
C ALA A 474 -19.08 -6.69 -12.60
N TYR A 475 -20.18 -5.98 -12.36
CA TYR A 475 -20.82 -5.93 -11.03
C TYR A 475 -21.46 -7.26 -10.63
N LEU A 476 -22.06 -7.99 -11.57
CA LEU A 476 -22.59 -9.34 -11.33
C LEU A 476 -21.49 -10.33 -10.91
N ARG A 477 -20.25 -10.18 -11.41
CA ARG A 477 -19.11 -10.99 -10.95
C ARG A 477 -18.74 -10.71 -9.49
N LEU A 478 -18.91 -9.49 -9.00
CA LEU A 478 -18.75 -9.19 -7.56
C LEU A 478 -19.86 -9.86 -6.75
N LEU A 479 -21.11 -9.79 -7.22
CA LEU A 479 -22.25 -10.44 -6.54
C LEU A 479 -22.13 -11.96 -6.52
N ASN A 480 -21.58 -12.56 -7.59
CA ASN A 480 -21.39 -14.00 -7.74
C ASN A 480 -19.92 -14.43 -7.60
N PHE A 481 -19.19 -13.84 -6.65
CA PHE A 481 -17.77 -14.12 -6.44
C PHE A 481 -17.49 -15.62 -6.23
N GLU A 482 -18.34 -16.30 -5.46
CA GLU A 482 -18.25 -17.74 -5.21
C GLU A 482 -18.28 -18.57 -6.49
N GLY A 483 -19.13 -18.20 -7.46
CA GLY A 483 -19.25 -18.90 -8.74
C GLY A 483 -18.04 -18.75 -9.66
N LEU A 484 -17.13 -17.80 -9.37
CA LEU A 484 -15.92 -17.60 -10.18
C LEU A 484 -14.96 -18.79 -10.10
N TYR A 485 -15.06 -19.61 -9.05
CA TYR A 485 -14.31 -20.88 -8.95
C TYR A 485 -14.52 -21.78 -10.16
N TYR A 486 -15.78 -21.97 -10.58
CA TYR A 486 -16.09 -22.80 -11.75
C TYR A 486 -15.84 -22.06 -13.07
N LEU A 487 -16.18 -20.77 -13.13
CA LEU A 487 -16.00 -19.96 -14.34
C LEU A 487 -14.53 -19.91 -14.78
N TRP A 488 -13.63 -19.85 -13.81
CA TRP A 488 -12.18 -19.76 -14.05
C TRP A 488 -11.44 -21.07 -13.92
N ASP A 489 -12.15 -22.19 -13.73
CA ASP A 489 -11.57 -23.53 -13.63
C ASP A 489 -10.48 -23.60 -12.53
N LEU A 490 -10.70 -22.88 -11.41
CA LEU A 490 -9.71 -22.73 -10.34
C LEU A 490 -9.36 -24.07 -9.69
N GLY A 491 -10.29 -25.03 -9.72
CA GLY A 491 -10.06 -26.39 -9.22
C GLY A 491 -9.00 -27.19 -9.97
N ARG A 492 -8.54 -26.72 -11.15
CA ARG A 492 -7.42 -27.34 -11.88
C ARG A 492 -6.06 -26.80 -11.51
N MET A 493 -5.99 -25.76 -10.67
CA MET A 493 -4.70 -25.25 -10.23
C MET A 493 -3.97 -26.30 -9.38
N PRO A 494 -2.63 -26.42 -9.51
CA PRO A 494 -1.84 -27.28 -8.64
C PRO A 494 -1.98 -26.85 -7.17
N SER A 495 -2.08 -27.82 -6.27
CA SER A 495 -2.15 -27.62 -4.82
C SER A 495 -0.85 -28.05 -4.13
N LEU A 496 -0.49 -27.37 -3.04
CA LEU A 496 0.75 -27.65 -2.30
C LEU A 496 0.60 -28.92 -1.46
N GLU A 497 -0.46 -29.03 -0.68
CA GLU A 497 -0.78 -30.18 0.19
C GLU A 497 -1.79 -31.15 -0.43
N GLY A 498 -2.41 -30.78 -1.56
CA GLY A 498 -3.29 -31.65 -2.34
C GLY A 498 -4.76 -31.25 -2.31
N TRP A 499 -5.17 -30.36 -1.40
CA TRP A 499 -6.58 -30.06 -1.12
C TRP A 499 -6.94 -28.58 -1.34
N GLU A 500 -5.95 -27.69 -1.43
CA GLU A 500 -6.17 -26.24 -1.41
C GLU A 500 -6.99 -25.73 -2.59
N THR A 501 -7.07 -26.50 -3.68
CA THR A 501 -7.82 -26.15 -4.88
C THR A 501 -9.15 -26.86 -4.99
N GLU A 502 -9.55 -27.66 -3.99
CA GLU A 502 -10.85 -28.32 -3.95
C GLU A 502 -11.99 -27.33 -3.66
N GLU A 503 -13.19 -27.69 -4.10
CA GLU A 503 -14.40 -26.87 -3.93
C GLU A 503 -14.73 -26.63 -2.45
N ASP A 504 -14.58 -27.64 -1.60
CA ASP A 504 -14.80 -27.51 -0.16
C ASP A 504 -13.81 -26.51 0.48
N ALA A 505 -12.56 -26.49 0.01
CA ALA A 505 -11.52 -25.56 0.46
C ALA A 505 -11.84 -24.11 0.04
N TRP A 506 -12.34 -23.94 -1.18
CA TRP A 506 -12.81 -22.67 -1.70
C TRP A 506 -13.99 -22.13 -0.88
N LEU A 507 -15.04 -22.94 -0.70
CA LEU A 507 -16.23 -22.55 0.05
C LEU A 507 -15.91 -22.26 1.53
N ASP A 508 -15.03 -23.05 2.15
CA ASP A 508 -14.55 -22.82 3.51
C ASP A 508 -13.78 -21.49 3.66
N ALA A 509 -12.96 -21.12 2.67
CA ALA A 509 -12.22 -19.85 2.66
C ALA A 509 -13.10 -18.61 2.49
N LEU A 510 -14.29 -18.76 1.87
CA LEU A 510 -15.25 -17.67 1.66
C LEU A 510 -16.29 -17.52 2.78
N ARG A 511 -16.29 -18.42 3.78
CA ARG A 511 -17.29 -18.37 4.85
C ARG A 511 -17.23 -17.02 5.60
N PRO A 512 -18.40 -16.46 5.94
CA PRO A 512 -18.45 -15.23 6.74
C PRO A 512 -17.83 -15.45 8.12
N GLU A 513 -17.03 -14.48 8.59
CA GLU A 513 -16.41 -14.49 9.94
C GLU A 513 -17.23 -13.69 10.98
N VAL A 514 -18.47 -13.30 10.63
CA VAL A 514 -19.39 -12.50 11.46
C VAL A 514 -20.59 -13.34 11.91
N PRO A 515 -21.25 -13.00 13.05
CA PRO A 515 -22.40 -13.76 13.54
C PRO A 515 -23.59 -13.70 12.57
N GLY A 516 -24.24 -14.86 12.37
CA GLY A 516 -25.39 -15.04 11.49
C GLY A 516 -25.06 -15.84 10.22
N ASN A 517 -26.09 -16.37 9.54
CA ASN A 517 -25.93 -16.90 8.19
C ASN A 517 -25.93 -15.72 7.22
N GLY A 518 -24.86 -15.56 6.43
CA GLY A 518 -24.70 -14.39 5.57
C GLY A 518 -23.83 -14.67 4.35
N TYR A 519 -23.76 -13.67 3.47
CA TYR A 519 -22.95 -13.72 2.25
C TYR A 519 -21.44 -13.61 2.57
N ASN A 520 -20.60 -14.14 1.68
CA ASN A 520 -19.17 -13.83 1.68
C ASN A 520 -18.95 -12.31 1.59
N VAL A 521 -17.81 -11.80 2.08
CA VAL A 521 -17.57 -10.35 2.21
C VAL A 521 -17.66 -9.58 0.88
N VAL A 522 -17.32 -10.21 -0.25
CA VAL A 522 -17.36 -9.59 -1.58
C VAL A 522 -18.81 -9.33 -1.99
N THR A 523 -19.64 -10.39 -1.96
CA THR A 523 -21.08 -10.26 -2.23
C THR A 523 -21.74 -9.30 -1.23
N ARG A 524 -21.37 -9.37 0.06
CA ARG A 524 -21.90 -8.50 1.13
C ARG A 524 -21.65 -7.02 0.85
N ALA A 525 -20.41 -6.65 0.51
CA ALA A 525 -20.03 -5.26 0.20
C ALA A 525 -20.65 -4.75 -1.11
N ALA A 526 -20.72 -5.60 -2.14
CA ALA A 526 -21.35 -5.27 -3.41
C ALA A 526 -22.85 -5.01 -3.22
N LEU A 527 -23.56 -5.83 -2.43
CA LEU A 527 -24.96 -5.61 -2.07
C LEU A 527 -25.15 -4.38 -1.18
N TYR A 528 -24.26 -4.15 -0.20
CA TYR A 528 -24.32 -2.99 0.70
C TYR A 528 -24.25 -1.68 -0.09
N THR A 529 -23.42 -1.65 -1.12
CA THR A 529 -23.30 -0.50 -2.03
C THR A 529 -24.47 -0.44 -3.00
N GLY A 530 -24.82 -1.58 -3.61
CA GLY A 530 -25.89 -1.70 -4.61
C GLY A 530 -27.25 -1.28 -4.07
N ARG A 531 -27.62 -1.69 -2.85
CA ARG A 531 -28.91 -1.34 -2.23
C ARG A 531 -29.13 0.17 -2.08
N ARG A 532 -28.04 0.94 -2.06
CA ARG A 532 -28.04 2.41 -1.89
C ARG A 532 -27.88 3.13 -3.21
N ALA A 533 -27.07 2.59 -4.13
CA ALA A 533 -26.67 3.27 -5.36
C ALA A 533 -27.45 2.85 -6.61
N LEU A 534 -27.89 1.59 -6.73
CA LEU A 534 -28.65 1.12 -7.90
C LEU A 534 -30.05 1.74 -7.92
N LYS A 535 -30.44 2.26 -9.09
CA LYS A 535 -31.71 2.96 -9.33
C LYS A 535 -32.45 2.32 -10.52
N GLY A 536 -33.76 2.56 -10.61
CA GLY A 536 -34.58 2.08 -11.73
C GLY A 536 -34.53 0.56 -11.91
N GLU A 537 -34.44 0.10 -13.17
CA GLU A 537 -34.39 -1.32 -13.54
C GLU A 537 -33.13 -2.03 -13.00
N LEU A 538 -32.01 -1.30 -12.83
CA LEU A 538 -30.77 -1.87 -12.29
C LEU A 538 -30.92 -2.33 -10.83
N ARG A 539 -31.92 -1.81 -10.08
CA ARG A 539 -32.23 -2.31 -8.74
C ARG A 539 -32.69 -3.77 -8.76
N GLY A 540 -33.30 -4.21 -9.87
CA GLY A 540 -33.71 -5.60 -10.08
C GLY A 540 -32.56 -6.61 -10.01
N LEU A 541 -31.31 -6.17 -10.21
CA LEU A 541 -30.12 -7.02 -10.12
C LEU A 541 -29.90 -7.62 -8.71
N ILE A 542 -30.43 -6.98 -7.67
CA ILE A 542 -30.20 -7.37 -6.27
C ILE A 542 -31.47 -7.79 -5.52
N GLU A 543 -32.65 -7.75 -6.15
CA GLU A 543 -33.94 -8.00 -5.49
C GLU A 543 -34.11 -9.44 -4.99
N SER A 544 -33.39 -10.40 -5.60
CA SER A 544 -33.40 -11.81 -5.17
C SER A 544 -32.55 -12.09 -3.92
N TYR A 545 -31.72 -11.13 -3.49
CA TYR A 545 -30.85 -11.27 -2.33
C TYR A 545 -31.54 -10.79 -1.04
N ASN A 546 -31.17 -11.38 0.09
CA ASN A 546 -31.58 -10.87 1.39
C ASN A 546 -30.74 -9.63 1.76
N LEU A 547 -31.28 -8.44 1.52
CA LEU A 547 -30.58 -7.17 1.76
C LEU A 547 -30.39 -6.83 3.24
N GLU A 548 -31.05 -7.54 4.16
CA GLU A 548 -30.80 -7.42 5.60
C GLU A 548 -29.40 -7.96 5.97
N TRP A 549 -28.88 -8.90 5.18
CA TRP A 549 -27.52 -9.46 5.37
C TRP A 549 -26.42 -8.61 4.72
N ALA A 550 -26.79 -7.59 3.94
CA ALA A 550 -25.86 -6.63 3.36
C ALA A 550 -25.49 -5.57 4.42
N VAL A 551 -24.64 -5.97 5.37
CA VAL A 551 -24.10 -5.13 6.46
C VAL A 551 -22.58 -4.95 6.31
N ALA A 552 -22.02 -3.95 7.00
CA ALA A 552 -20.59 -3.65 6.91
C ALA A 552 -19.74 -4.43 7.91
N ASP A 553 -20.31 -5.22 8.83
CA ASP A 553 -19.56 -6.10 9.72
C ASP A 553 -18.64 -7.05 8.93
N THR A 554 -17.43 -7.28 9.43
CA THR A 554 -16.46 -8.23 8.86
C THR A 554 -15.70 -8.98 9.95
N GLY A 555 -14.92 -10.00 9.58
CA GLY A 555 -13.87 -10.52 10.46
C GLY A 555 -12.83 -9.44 10.82
N HIS A 556 -12.11 -9.67 11.93
CA HIS A 556 -10.99 -8.84 12.35
C HIS A 556 -9.74 -9.07 11.52
N ILE A 557 -8.92 -8.04 11.38
CA ILE A 557 -7.58 -8.13 10.82
C ILE A 557 -6.62 -8.65 11.91
N PRO A 558 -5.89 -9.76 11.67
CA PRO A 558 -4.98 -10.32 12.68
C PRO A 558 -3.95 -9.32 13.22
N GLY A 559 -3.38 -8.47 12.36
CA GLY A 559 -2.41 -7.45 12.75
C GLY A 559 -2.97 -6.31 13.59
N GLU A 560 -4.29 -6.15 13.69
CA GLU A 560 -4.92 -5.08 14.46
C GLU A 560 -5.39 -5.54 15.85
N MET A 561 -5.20 -6.81 16.18
CA MET A 561 -5.67 -7.40 17.45
C MET A 561 -4.93 -6.87 18.68
N HIS A 562 -3.82 -6.14 18.51
CA HIS A 562 -3.16 -5.43 19.61
C HIS A 562 -3.95 -4.18 20.07
N GLY A 563 -4.92 -3.71 19.28
CA GLY A 563 -5.84 -2.65 19.66
C GLY A 563 -6.83 -3.09 20.74
N GLU A 564 -7.30 -2.12 21.54
CA GLU A 564 -8.37 -2.30 22.52
C GLU A 564 -9.72 -2.04 21.87
N TRP A 565 -10.17 -3.01 21.09
CA TRP A 565 -11.46 -2.97 20.40
C TRP A 565 -12.64 -3.12 21.38
N GLU A 566 -13.70 -2.34 21.17
CA GLU A 566 -14.95 -2.50 21.94
C GLU A 566 -15.60 -3.86 21.65
N ASN A 567 -15.67 -4.25 20.37
CA ASN A 567 -15.97 -5.63 19.96
C ASN A 567 -14.69 -6.36 19.51
N ARG A 568 -14.27 -7.37 20.28
CA ARG A 568 -13.06 -8.17 19.98
C ARG A 568 -13.34 -9.43 19.17
N GLU A 569 -14.60 -9.77 18.94
CA GLU A 569 -14.99 -10.99 18.24
C GLU A 569 -14.99 -10.80 16.71
N TRP A 570 -15.46 -9.65 16.25
CA TRP A 570 -15.44 -9.24 14.83
C TRP A 570 -15.35 -7.72 14.69
N CYS A 571 -15.05 -7.24 13.49
CA CYS A 571 -14.96 -5.81 13.18
C CYS A 571 -16.38 -5.26 12.91
N GLU A 572 -16.97 -4.65 13.93
CA GLU A 572 -18.36 -4.19 13.90
C GLU A 572 -18.61 -2.95 13.02
N HIS A 573 -19.87 -2.65 12.74
CA HIS A 573 -20.32 -1.34 12.27
C HIS A 573 -21.66 -0.99 12.91
N ARG A 574 -21.69 0.14 13.65
CA ARG A 574 -22.86 0.61 14.41
C ARG A 574 -23.72 1.61 13.68
#